data_AF-A0A354RDV0-F1
#
_entry.id   AF-A0A354RDV0-F1
#
_cell.length_a   1.000
_cell.length_b   1.000
_cell.length_c   1.000
_cell.angle_alpha   90.00
_cell.angle_beta   90.00
_cell.angle_gamma   90.00
#
_symmetry.space_group_name_H-M   'P 1'
#
loop_
_entity.id
_entity.type
_entity.pdbx_description
1 polymer ?
#
loop_
_entity_poly.entity_id
_entity_poly.type
_entity_poly.pdbx_seq_one_letter_code
_entity_poly.pdbx_strand_id
1 'polypeptide(L)'
;RWTPAALNEKPILSFDSNFSEIFNLQNAVQSPSFVFLVHKQTSVGTSRVLGGDIQTTTNDGFVTLEHASGNVKIVSETPSSNWSISTFRVLPNSQALWIDGRLVGLQAHQNGALAIDKVGESFDGQIAEVLVFDKEVNLVNRQKIEGYLAHKWGLNGQLPNLHPYRVDPPSFGGAQEIIWGGLTEVTENNVTEWRLPVKALGDADFELLAYSTSGLPVSFISSDPSIAAISGNLLSIVGVGEVTITAIQGGDSRYHPALPKHQVLRIIHPVVKDDQLIEFAEIPIKVRDDPPFQLEANATSTGIHHRVYRLPVKFSVISGPASVDSNGVVTLDGTEGNVTITAAQSGSAYVKPALPVTRTFEVSPKQRPVIIFPDYAAHGQLPEMPYGHRPLVVQGAYSTNGEPLQITSSNSSIVSVYRGSRIIPKAEGTVVLSFDVPESEFFVSAETVQKTITVIRPSKQAWRNFRRNDVRYSQTRGKFLARLAVSDPFLDPILAARVFDEDYSDSDSDGYSNLFERALGLDSLGPDDRQHLPLQIIKQPSDQKQRLSFIRYKNPLLTTGEQFLYIVEQSTDLQTWSTQGLSLEKSVDLGGDMQRETWVSDSVLSPGNRRFLRLRVALP
;
A
#
# COMPACT_ATOMS: atom_id res chain seq x y z
N ARG A 1 -36.44 9.52 7.01
CA ARG A 1 -36.75 10.97 7.24
C ARG A 1 -35.78 11.88 6.49
N TRP A 2 -36.19 13.04 6.01
CA TRP A 2 -35.31 14.01 5.33
C TRP A 2 -34.90 15.15 6.27
N THR A 3 -33.60 15.43 6.35
CA THR A 3 -33.07 16.55 7.14
C THR A 3 -32.41 17.55 6.20
N PRO A 4 -32.99 18.75 5.99
CA PRO A 4 -32.35 19.80 5.20
C PRO A 4 -31.11 20.33 5.91
N ALA A 5 -30.11 20.78 5.14
CA ALA A 5 -28.91 21.46 5.63
C ALA A 5 -28.15 20.72 6.74
N ALA A 6 -27.80 19.45 6.53
CA ALA A 6 -27.17 18.60 7.53
C ALA A 6 -25.67 18.42 7.32
N LEU A 7 -25.24 17.62 6.34
CA LEU A 7 -23.82 17.37 6.08
C LEU A 7 -23.32 18.37 5.04
N ASN A 8 -22.35 19.21 5.41
CA ASN A 8 -21.86 20.31 4.57
C ASN A 8 -23.00 21.19 4.01
N GLU A 9 -23.97 21.51 4.88
CA GLU A 9 -25.18 22.29 4.56
C GLU A 9 -26.06 21.67 3.44
N LYS A 10 -25.89 20.37 3.18
CA LYS A 10 -26.66 19.62 2.18
C LYS A 10 -27.62 18.63 2.84
N PRO A 11 -28.72 18.28 2.16
CA PRO A 11 -29.72 17.38 2.69
C PRO A 11 -29.19 15.94 2.85
N ILE A 12 -29.64 15.26 3.89
CA ILE A 12 -29.39 13.82 4.12
C ILE A 12 -30.71 13.08 4.39
N LEU A 13 -30.68 11.76 4.23
CA LEU A 13 -31.77 10.87 4.58
C LEU A 13 -31.40 10.08 5.84
N SER A 14 -32.26 10.10 6.84
CA SER A 14 -32.17 9.25 8.04
C SER A 14 -33.05 8.03 7.87
N PHE A 15 -32.63 6.90 8.44
CA PHE A 15 -33.27 5.60 8.37
C PHE A 15 -33.32 5.00 9.78
N ASP A 16 -34.33 4.17 10.07
CA ASP A 16 -34.41 3.40 11.30
C ASP A 16 -34.32 1.89 11.04
N SER A 17 -33.71 1.17 11.98
CA SER A 17 -33.49 -0.28 11.89
C SER A 17 -34.79 -1.11 11.97
N ASN A 18 -35.94 -0.50 12.26
CA ASN A 18 -37.22 -1.19 12.45
C ASN A 18 -37.92 -1.58 11.13
N PHE A 19 -37.20 -1.57 10.00
CA PHE A 19 -37.72 -1.83 8.65
C PHE A 19 -38.84 -0.88 8.20
N SER A 20 -39.07 0.22 8.90
CA SER A 20 -40.18 1.13 8.60
C SER A 20 -39.81 2.18 7.53
N GLU A 21 -38.51 2.46 7.38
CA GLU A 21 -37.98 3.41 6.42
C GLU A 21 -37.04 2.69 5.43
N ILE A 22 -37.58 2.13 4.33
CA ILE A 22 -36.78 1.50 3.24
C ILE A 22 -37.27 2.02 1.89
N PHE A 23 -36.35 2.30 0.97
CA PHE A 23 -36.68 2.62 -0.42
C PHE A 23 -36.46 1.40 -1.32
N ASN A 24 -37.52 0.94 -2.00
CA ASN A 24 -37.37 -0.02 -3.10
C ASN A 24 -36.99 0.75 -4.38
N LEU A 25 -35.95 0.30 -5.05
CA LEU A 25 -35.51 0.87 -6.32
C LEU A 25 -36.41 0.39 -7.45
N GLN A 26 -37.00 1.31 -8.20
CA GLN A 26 -37.86 0.97 -9.34
C GLN A 26 -37.09 0.21 -10.44
N ASN A 27 -35.83 0.59 -10.64
CA ASN A 27 -34.90 -0.07 -11.57
C ASN A 27 -33.71 -0.57 -10.76
N ALA A 28 -33.76 -1.82 -10.34
CA ALA A 28 -32.66 -2.46 -9.62
C ALA A 28 -31.44 -2.63 -10.54
N VAL A 29 -30.24 -2.41 -9.99
CA VAL A 29 -28.99 -2.63 -10.71
C VAL A 29 -28.66 -4.12 -10.62
N GLN A 30 -28.88 -4.86 -11.70
CA GLN A 30 -28.83 -6.33 -11.70
C GLN A 30 -27.42 -6.91 -11.55
N SER A 31 -26.40 -6.17 -11.99
CA SER A 31 -25.01 -6.62 -11.98
C SER A 31 -24.11 -5.46 -11.57
N PRO A 32 -24.14 -5.05 -10.29
CA PRO A 32 -23.29 -3.97 -9.83
C PRO A 32 -21.82 -4.37 -9.93
N SER A 33 -20.98 -3.45 -10.37
CA SER A 33 -19.52 -3.57 -10.41
C SER A 33 -18.88 -2.70 -9.33
N PHE A 34 -19.35 -1.46 -9.22
CA PHE A 34 -18.85 -0.46 -8.29
C PHE A 34 -19.98 0.24 -7.54
N VAL A 35 -19.73 0.54 -6.27
CA VAL A 35 -20.65 1.25 -5.39
C VAL A 35 -19.87 2.31 -4.63
N PHE A 36 -20.43 3.51 -4.52
CA PHE A 36 -19.96 4.57 -3.64
C PHE A 36 -21.09 4.95 -2.69
N LEU A 37 -20.77 5.00 -1.40
CA LEU A 37 -21.75 5.21 -0.34
C LEU A 37 -21.20 6.21 0.68
N VAL A 38 -21.88 7.32 0.86
CA VAL A 38 -21.59 8.30 1.92
C VAL A 38 -22.63 8.12 3.02
N HIS A 39 -22.22 7.51 4.13
CA HIS A 39 -23.14 7.17 5.21
C HIS A 39 -22.47 7.19 6.59
N LYS A 40 -23.29 7.14 7.64
CA LYS A 40 -22.90 6.81 9.01
C LYS A 40 -24.04 6.13 9.77
N GLN A 41 -23.72 5.27 10.72
CA GLN A 41 -24.68 4.66 11.64
C GLN A 41 -24.97 5.57 12.84
N THR A 42 -26.22 5.55 13.29
CA THR A 42 -26.62 6.16 14.58
C THR A 42 -26.35 5.19 15.72
N SER A 43 -26.65 3.90 15.51
CA SER A 43 -26.39 2.81 16.44
C SER A 43 -25.56 1.72 15.77
N VAL A 44 -24.59 1.19 16.50
CA VAL A 44 -23.75 0.09 16.04
C VAL A 44 -24.60 -1.16 15.78
N GLY A 45 -24.39 -1.79 14.62
CA GLY A 45 -25.03 -3.04 14.26
C GLY A 45 -24.73 -3.43 12.82
N THR A 46 -25.07 -4.66 12.44
CA THR A 46 -24.97 -5.09 11.04
C THR A 46 -26.00 -4.36 10.17
N SER A 47 -25.64 -4.03 8.93
CA SER A 47 -26.55 -3.37 7.98
C SER A 47 -26.34 -3.85 6.55
N ARG A 48 -27.39 -3.75 5.73
CA ARG A 48 -27.37 -4.02 4.29
C ARG A 48 -27.91 -2.81 3.54
N VAL A 49 -27.15 -1.71 3.60
CA VAL A 49 -27.64 -0.39 3.18
C VAL A 49 -28.24 -0.38 1.77
N LEU A 50 -27.82 -1.28 0.87
CA LEU A 50 -28.21 -1.30 -0.54
C LEU A 50 -29.08 -2.50 -0.93
N GLY A 51 -29.67 -3.19 0.04
CA GLY A 51 -30.36 -4.44 -0.23
C GLY A 51 -29.40 -5.56 -0.63
N GLY A 52 -29.97 -6.61 -1.23
CA GLY A 52 -29.20 -7.76 -1.72
C GLY A 52 -28.41 -8.50 -0.63
N ASP A 53 -27.17 -8.87 -0.97
CA ASP A 53 -26.28 -9.69 -0.13
C ASP A 53 -25.06 -8.94 0.42
N ILE A 54 -24.91 -7.64 0.18
CA ILE A 54 -23.79 -6.85 0.70
C ILE A 54 -24.13 -6.30 2.09
N GLN A 55 -23.47 -6.83 3.10
CA GLN A 55 -23.41 -6.24 4.42
C GLN A 55 -22.36 -5.11 4.43
N THR A 56 -22.78 -3.93 4.88
CA THR A 56 -22.00 -2.68 4.85
C THR A 56 -21.38 -2.31 6.19
N THR A 57 -21.86 -2.89 7.30
CA THR A 57 -21.30 -2.68 8.64
C THR A 57 -21.27 -3.97 9.45
N THR A 58 -20.33 -4.07 10.40
CA THR A 58 -20.22 -5.20 11.34
C THR A 58 -21.02 -4.95 12.61
N ASN A 59 -21.27 -6.02 13.37
CA ASN A 59 -21.88 -5.93 14.70
C ASN A 59 -21.03 -5.12 15.69
N ASP A 60 -19.72 -5.02 15.45
CA ASP A 60 -18.78 -4.25 16.27
C ASP A 60 -18.69 -2.78 15.84
N GLY A 61 -19.44 -2.38 14.80
CA GLY A 61 -19.60 -0.99 14.40
C GLY A 61 -18.52 -0.48 13.47
N PHE A 62 -17.96 -1.35 12.63
CA PHE A 62 -17.00 -0.97 11.59
C PHE A 62 -17.61 -1.09 10.19
N VAL A 63 -17.15 -0.27 9.25
CA VAL A 63 -17.54 -0.42 7.84
C VAL A 63 -16.93 -1.69 7.26
N THR A 64 -17.69 -2.43 6.47
CA THR A 64 -17.25 -3.69 5.86
C THR A 64 -17.82 -3.90 4.47
N LEU A 65 -17.14 -4.73 3.68
CA LEU A 65 -17.68 -5.41 2.52
C LEU A 65 -17.79 -6.90 2.89
N GLU A 66 -18.98 -7.35 3.24
CA GLU A 66 -19.24 -8.77 3.55
C GLU A 66 -20.40 -9.28 2.70
N HIS A 67 -20.17 -10.35 1.94
CA HIS A 67 -21.25 -11.01 1.19
C HIS A 67 -22.01 -11.95 2.12
N ALA A 68 -23.32 -12.10 1.94
CA ALA A 68 -24.15 -13.00 2.75
C ALA A 68 -23.72 -14.47 2.69
N SER A 69 -22.95 -14.87 1.66
CA SER A 69 -22.34 -16.19 1.56
C SER A 69 -21.21 -16.44 2.57
N GLY A 70 -20.65 -15.38 3.18
CA GLY A 70 -19.52 -15.42 4.10
C GLY A 70 -18.14 -15.59 3.43
N ASN A 71 -18.10 -15.77 2.11
CA ASN A 71 -16.84 -16.00 1.37
C ASN A 71 -16.04 -14.73 1.10
N VAL A 72 -16.72 -13.59 1.09
CA VAL A 72 -16.09 -12.26 1.01
C VAL A 72 -16.38 -11.54 2.32
N LYS A 73 -15.33 -11.14 3.03
CA LYS A 73 -15.37 -10.33 4.25
C LYS A 73 -14.11 -9.48 4.34
N ILE A 74 -14.26 -8.18 4.05
CA ILE A 74 -13.23 -7.16 4.20
C ILE A 74 -13.71 -6.17 5.26
N VAL A 75 -13.05 -6.12 6.41
CA VAL A 75 -13.44 -5.27 7.55
C VAL A 75 -12.45 -4.13 7.68
N SER A 76 -12.96 -2.90 7.77
CA SER A 76 -12.13 -1.71 8.04
C SER A 76 -11.94 -1.48 9.53
N GLU A 77 -10.99 -0.62 9.88
CA GLU A 77 -10.86 -0.05 11.23
C GLU A 77 -11.68 1.24 11.41
N THR A 78 -12.36 1.70 10.36
CA THR A 78 -13.14 2.95 10.39
C THR A 78 -14.46 2.73 11.12
N PRO A 79 -14.72 3.45 12.23
CA PRO A 79 -16.00 3.37 12.93
C PRO A 79 -17.15 3.79 12.00
N SER A 80 -18.15 2.94 11.87
CA SER A 80 -19.37 3.19 11.10
C SER A 80 -20.18 4.37 11.61
N SER A 81 -19.96 4.81 12.85
CA SER A 81 -20.60 5.99 13.44
C SER A 81 -20.05 7.32 12.90
N ASN A 82 -18.92 7.29 12.21
CA ASN A 82 -18.34 8.46 11.53
C ASN A 82 -18.85 8.55 10.10
N TRP A 83 -19.02 9.78 9.61
CA TRP A 83 -19.19 10.00 8.17
C TRP A 83 -17.94 9.53 7.44
N SER A 84 -18.15 8.68 6.44
CA SER A 84 -17.11 8.17 5.55
C SER A 84 -17.63 8.02 4.12
N ILE A 85 -16.69 7.99 3.17
CA ILE A 85 -16.92 7.64 1.78
C ILE A 85 -16.48 6.18 1.63
N SER A 86 -17.46 5.28 1.55
CA SER A 86 -17.21 3.86 1.33
C SER A 86 -17.30 3.53 -0.16
N THR A 87 -16.20 3.07 -0.74
CA THR A 87 -16.13 2.61 -2.13
C THR A 87 -15.99 1.09 -2.13
N PHE A 88 -16.90 0.41 -2.83
CA PHE A 88 -16.91 -1.04 -2.97
C PHE A 88 -16.71 -1.42 -4.43
N ARG A 89 -15.78 -2.32 -4.70
CA ARG A 89 -15.81 -3.14 -5.92
C ARG A 89 -16.37 -4.51 -5.54
N VAL A 90 -17.35 -4.97 -6.32
CA VAL A 90 -18.13 -6.20 -6.05
C VAL A 90 -18.17 -7.15 -7.24
N LEU A 91 -17.23 -6.98 -8.18
CA LEU A 91 -17.07 -7.85 -9.34
C LEU A 91 -16.56 -9.23 -8.91
N PRO A 92 -16.99 -10.32 -9.57
CA PRO A 92 -16.36 -11.63 -9.48
C PRO A 92 -14.82 -11.58 -9.52
N ASN A 93 -14.19 -12.30 -8.61
CA ASN A 93 -12.73 -12.43 -8.46
C ASN A 93 -11.98 -11.09 -8.26
N SER A 94 -12.69 -9.99 -7.97
CA SER A 94 -12.10 -8.67 -7.79
C SER A 94 -12.89 -7.86 -6.76
N GLN A 95 -13.05 -8.38 -5.55
CA GLN A 95 -13.70 -7.64 -4.48
C GLN A 95 -12.69 -6.73 -3.78
N ALA A 96 -13.10 -5.51 -3.47
CA ALA A 96 -12.24 -4.52 -2.83
C ALA A 96 -13.04 -3.49 -2.04
N LEU A 97 -12.47 -3.03 -0.93
CA LEU A 97 -13.03 -1.99 -0.09
C LEU A 97 -12.04 -0.83 0.03
N TRP A 98 -12.47 0.37 -0.30
CA TRP A 98 -11.79 1.60 0.08
C TRP A 98 -12.67 2.43 1.01
N ILE A 99 -12.05 3.05 2.00
CA ILE A 99 -12.70 4.00 2.91
C ILE A 99 -11.94 5.31 2.82
N ASP A 100 -12.65 6.39 2.51
CA ASP A 100 -12.10 7.73 2.33
C ASP A 100 -10.93 7.74 1.34
N GLY A 101 -11.02 6.92 0.28
CA GLY A 101 -9.99 6.78 -0.75
C GLY A 101 -8.78 5.90 -0.37
N ARG A 102 -8.67 5.42 0.89
CA ARG A 102 -7.63 4.47 1.33
C ARG A 102 -8.10 3.03 1.10
N LEU A 103 -7.27 2.22 0.44
CA LEU A 103 -7.53 0.79 0.27
C LEU A 103 -7.47 0.09 1.63
N VAL A 104 -8.55 -0.61 1.99
CA VAL A 104 -8.66 -1.40 3.22
C VAL A 104 -8.26 -2.84 2.97
N GLY A 105 -8.78 -3.44 1.91
CA GLY A 105 -8.51 -4.83 1.61
C GLY A 105 -9.03 -5.26 0.24
N LEU A 106 -8.55 -6.42 -0.19
CA LEU A 106 -8.86 -7.08 -1.44
C LEU A 106 -9.19 -8.54 -1.16
N GLN A 107 -10.17 -9.10 -1.85
CA GLN A 107 -10.47 -10.52 -1.84
C GLN A 107 -10.92 -10.96 -3.23
N ALA A 108 -10.83 -12.26 -3.48
CA ALA A 108 -11.26 -12.84 -4.74
C ALA A 108 -12.24 -13.99 -4.47
N HIS A 109 -13.47 -13.81 -4.94
CA HIS A 109 -14.49 -14.85 -4.91
C HIS A 109 -15.28 -14.87 -6.22
N GLN A 110 -15.59 -16.06 -6.73
CA GLN A 110 -16.21 -16.25 -8.04
C GLN A 110 -17.58 -15.58 -8.20
N ASN A 111 -18.31 -15.38 -7.09
CA ASN A 111 -19.60 -14.71 -7.12
C ASN A 111 -19.43 -13.21 -6.83
N GLY A 112 -20.02 -12.38 -7.70
CA GLY A 112 -20.21 -10.96 -7.44
C GLY A 112 -21.36 -10.71 -6.46
N ALA A 113 -21.66 -9.43 -6.21
CA ALA A 113 -22.83 -9.07 -5.43
C ALA A 113 -24.14 -9.33 -6.20
N LEU A 114 -25.21 -9.61 -5.46
CA LEU A 114 -26.56 -9.67 -5.99
C LEU A 114 -27.04 -8.27 -6.44
N ALA A 115 -28.20 -8.24 -7.08
CA ALA A 115 -28.81 -7.01 -7.53
C ALA A 115 -29.00 -6.02 -6.37
N ILE A 116 -28.66 -4.75 -6.60
CA ILE A 116 -28.96 -3.66 -5.69
C ILE A 116 -30.37 -3.17 -6.00
N ASP A 117 -31.30 -3.49 -5.11
CA ASP A 117 -32.74 -3.29 -5.28
C ASP A 117 -33.38 -2.42 -4.19
N LYS A 118 -32.63 -2.09 -3.13
CA LYS A 118 -33.13 -1.29 -2.01
C LYS A 118 -32.12 -0.25 -1.55
N VAL A 119 -32.59 0.70 -0.73
CA VAL A 119 -31.77 1.59 0.09
C VAL A 119 -32.34 1.65 1.51
N GLY A 120 -31.50 1.43 2.51
CA GLY A 120 -31.84 1.48 3.94
C GLY A 120 -32.17 0.14 4.60
N GLU A 121 -31.94 -1.00 3.95
CA GLU A 121 -32.29 -2.30 4.53
C GLU A 121 -31.43 -2.63 5.77
N SER A 122 -32.11 -2.94 6.88
CA SER A 122 -31.48 -3.21 8.18
C SER A 122 -30.49 -2.11 8.62
N PHE A 123 -30.77 -0.85 8.30
CA PHE A 123 -29.85 0.26 8.53
C PHE A 123 -30.45 1.29 9.49
N ASP A 124 -29.74 1.56 10.58
CA ASP A 124 -30.04 2.65 11.51
C ASP A 124 -28.97 3.74 11.39
N GLY A 125 -29.31 4.84 10.73
CA GLY A 125 -28.30 5.82 10.40
C GLY A 125 -28.73 6.87 9.40
N GLN A 126 -27.72 7.50 8.80
CA GLN A 126 -27.87 8.58 7.86
C GLN A 126 -27.10 8.28 6.58
N ILE A 127 -27.73 8.52 5.43
CA ILE A 127 -27.15 8.41 4.10
C ILE A 127 -27.19 9.78 3.44
N ALA A 128 -26.05 10.21 2.92
CA ALA A 128 -25.91 11.45 2.17
C ALA A 128 -26.01 11.20 0.66
N GLU A 129 -25.32 10.17 0.16
CA GLU A 129 -25.30 9.85 -1.27
C GLU A 129 -24.97 8.39 -1.56
N VAL A 130 -25.59 7.86 -2.61
CA VAL A 130 -25.35 6.51 -3.13
C VAL A 130 -25.14 6.63 -4.64
N LEU A 131 -24.05 6.05 -5.15
CA LEU A 131 -23.79 5.88 -6.57
C LEU A 131 -23.53 4.40 -6.83
N VAL A 132 -24.18 3.82 -7.83
CA VAL A 132 -24.02 2.42 -8.23
C VAL A 132 -23.74 2.36 -9.72
N PHE A 133 -22.70 1.64 -10.11
CA PHE A 133 -22.28 1.45 -11.49
C PHE A 133 -22.33 -0.02 -11.85
N ASP A 134 -22.96 -0.33 -12.99
CA ASP A 134 -22.98 -1.65 -13.64
C ASP A 134 -21.76 -1.87 -14.57
N LYS A 135 -20.88 -0.88 -14.64
CA LYS A 135 -19.62 -0.90 -15.39
C LYS A 135 -18.44 -0.70 -14.45
N GLU A 136 -17.29 -1.23 -14.87
CA GLU A 136 -16.04 -1.00 -14.15
C GLU A 136 -15.66 0.48 -14.14
N VAL A 137 -15.06 0.89 -13.03
CA VAL A 137 -14.54 2.24 -12.82
C VAL A 137 -13.03 2.12 -12.61
N ASN A 138 -12.25 2.69 -13.53
CA ASN A 138 -10.80 2.70 -13.42
C ASN A 138 -10.30 3.57 -12.24
N LEU A 139 -9.01 3.46 -11.90
CA LEU A 139 -8.40 4.20 -10.80
C LEU A 139 -8.67 5.72 -10.88
N VAL A 140 -8.46 6.31 -12.05
CA VAL A 140 -8.58 7.77 -12.26
C VAL A 140 -10.01 8.23 -12.02
N ASN A 141 -11.00 7.52 -12.57
CA ASN A 141 -12.41 7.87 -12.39
C ASN A 141 -12.89 7.56 -10.96
N ARG A 142 -12.40 6.49 -10.33
CA ARG A 142 -12.68 6.21 -8.91
C ARG A 142 -12.25 7.37 -8.03
N GLN A 143 -10.99 7.82 -8.17
CA GLN A 143 -10.46 8.95 -7.40
C GLN A 143 -11.22 10.25 -7.69
N LYS A 144 -11.64 10.48 -8.95
CA LYS A 144 -12.52 11.61 -9.29
C LYS A 144 -13.87 11.53 -8.56
N ILE A 145 -14.51 10.37 -8.53
CA ILE A 145 -15.80 10.20 -7.83
C ILE A 145 -15.61 10.38 -6.31
N GLU A 146 -14.57 9.77 -5.73
CA GLU A 146 -14.22 9.93 -4.32
C GLU A 146 -13.95 11.40 -3.97
N GLY A 147 -13.15 12.10 -4.79
CA GLY A 147 -12.89 13.52 -4.66
C GLY A 147 -14.15 14.37 -4.73
N TYR A 148 -15.04 14.07 -5.68
CA TYR A 148 -16.33 14.77 -5.81
C TYR A 148 -17.17 14.61 -4.54
N LEU A 149 -17.34 13.37 -4.06
CA LEU A 149 -18.09 13.09 -2.85
C LEU A 149 -17.45 13.78 -1.65
N ALA A 150 -16.12 13.75 -1.53
CA ALA A 150 -15.40 14.37 -0.43
C ALA A 150 -15.61 15.88 -0.38
N HIS A 151 -15.47 16.57 -1.51
CA HIS A 151 -15.69 18.03 -1.58
C HIS A 151 -17.17 18.40 -1.40
N LYS A 152 -18.08 17.65 -2.03
CA LYS A 152 -19.52 17.89 -1.90
C LYS A 152 -19.98 17.76 -0.45
N TRP A 153 -19.45 16.81 0.29
CA TRP A 153 -19.90 16.48 1.65
C TRP A 153 -18.96 16.98 2.76
N GLY A 154 -17.93 17.77 2.44
CA GLY A 154 -17.01 18.36 3.42
C GLY A 154 -16.10 17.32 4.11
N LEU A 155 -15.79 16.23 3.42
CA LEU A 155 -14.97 15.10 3.89
C LEU A 155 -13.59 15.06 3.23
N ASN A 156 -13.22 16.05 2.42
CA ASN A 156 -11.94 16.09 1.69
C ASN A 156 -10.70 16.04 2.62
N GLY A 157 -10.83 16.48 3.87
CA GLY A 157 -9.79 16.34 4.88
C GLY A 157 -9.48 14.89 5.29
N GLN A 158 -10.40 13.95 5.06
CA GLN A 158 -10.22 12.52 5.33
C GLN A 158 -9.45 11.79 4.22
N LEU A 159 -9.38 12.36 3.02
CA LEU A 159 -8.65 11.76 1.89
C LEU A 159 -7.14 11.66 2.19
N PRO A 160 -6.45 10.60 1.72
CA PRO A 160 -5.01 10.44 1.85
C PRO A 160 -4.23 11.66 1.34
N ASN A 161 -3.08 11.94 1.95
CA ASN A 161 -2.23 13.08 1.57
C ASN A 161 -1.88 13.14 0.08
N LEU A 162 -1.73 11.97 -0.56
CA LEU A 162 -1.39 11.83 -1.99
C LEU A 162 -2.62 11.69 -2.89
N HIS A 163 -3.84 11.77 -2.37
CA HIS A 163 -5.05 11.71 -3.18
C HIS A 163 -5.14 12.97 -4.07
N PRO A 164 -5.30 12.85 -5.40
CA PRO A 164 -5.26 14.01 -6.32
C PRO A 164 -6.27 15.11 -5.99
N TYR A 165 -7.40 14.73 -5.39
CA TYR A 165 -8.51 15.63 -5.06
C TYR A 165 -8.65 15.94 -3.57
N ARG A 166 -7.59 15.76 -2.77
CA ARG A 166 -7.63 16.11 -1.34
C ARG A 166 -7.86 17.60 -1.12
N VAL A 167 -7.12 18.43 -1.87
CA VAL A 167 -7.14 19.89 -1.74
C VAL A 167 -8.15 20.51 -2.68
N ASP A 168 -8.09 20.16 -3.97
CA ASP A 168 -8.95 20.74 -5.00
C ASP A 168 -10.02 19.74 -5.44
N PRO A 169 -11.26 20.19 -5.67
CA PRO A 169 -12.31 19.34 -6.19
C PRO A 169 -11.99 18.90 -7.62
N PRO A 170 -12.42 17.70 -8.03
CA PRO A 170 -12.36 17.31 -9.43
C PRO A 170 -13.25 18.25 -10.25
N SER A 171 -12.76 18.65 -11.42
CA SER A 171 -13.58 19.39 -12.37
C SER A 171 -14.31 18.45 -13.32
N PHE A 172 -15.60 18.70 -13.53
CA PHE A 172 -16.43 18.06 -14.55
C PHE A 172 -16.68 18.98 -15.76
N GLY A 173 -15.91 20.07 -15.88
CA GLY A 173 -16.07 21.13 -16.89
C GLY A 173 -15.09 22.32 -16.72
N GLY A 174 -15.43 23.49 -17.26
CA GLY A 174 -14.73 24.75 -17.02
C GLY A 174 -13.63 25.10 -18.02
N ALA A 175 -12.68 25.95 -17.60
CA ALA A 175 -11.56 26.39 -18.44
C ALA A 175 -10.62 25.24 -18.77
N GLN A 176 -10.03 25.30 -19.95
CA GLN A 176 -9.14 24.27 -20.48
C GLN A 176 -8.04 24.90 -21.34
N GLU A 177 -7.00 24.13 -21.59
CA GLU A 177 -5.85 24.54 -22.38
C GLU A 177 -5.62 23.58 -23.55
N ILE A 178 -4.94 24.08 -24.58
CA ILE A 178 -4.38 23.27 -25.67
C ILE A 178 -2.90 23.05 -25.37
N ILE A 179 -2.46 21.81 -25.51
CA ILE A 179 -1.07 21.45 -25.39
C ILE A 179 -0.62 20.81 -26.72
N TRP A 180 0.50 21.27 -27.25
CA TRP A 180 1.08 20.76 -28.49
C TRP A 180 1.86 19.48 -28.22
N GLY A 181 1.66 18.47 -29.06
CA GLY A 181 2.44 17.23 -29.07
C GLY A 181 3.48 17.21 -30.19
N GLY A 182 4.46 16.33 -30.08
CA GLY A 182 5.45 16.09 -31.14
C GLY A 182 6.41 17.26 -31.40
N LEU A 183 6.60 18.16 -30.43
CA LEU A 183 7.57 19.25 -30.53
C LEU A 183 9.00 18.76 -30.29
N THR A 184 9.95 19.41 -30.94
CA THR A 184 11.39 19.23 -30.73
C THR A 184 11.98 20.45 -30.02
N GLU A 185 12.86 20.19 -29.06
CA GLU A 185 13.68 21.20 -28.42
C GLU A 185 14.70 21.76 -29.42
N VAL A 186 14.77 23.09 -29.53
CA VAL A 186 15.76 23.77 -30.34
C VAL A 186 16.40 24.86 -29.49
N THR A 187 17.69 24.72 -29.22
CA THR A 187 18.49 25.77 -28.58
C THR A 187 19.24 26.56 -29.64
N GLU A 188 18.90 27.84 -29.75
CA GLU A 188 19.63 28.82 -30.57
C GLU A 188 19.98 30.02 -29.70
N ASN A 189 21.23 30.48 -29.75
CA ASN A 189 21.70 31.64 -28.98
C ASN A 189 21.41 31.57 -27.46
N ASN A 190 21.56 30.39 -26.83
CA ASN A 190 21.22 30.12 -25.43
C ASN A 190 19.73 30.33 -25.08
N VAL A 191 18.84 30.39 -26.06
CA VAL A 191 17.39 30.37 -25.87
C VAL A 191 16.88 29.02 -26.34
N THR A 192 16.20 28.29 -25.46
CA THR A 192 15.54 27.03 -25.79
C THR A 192 14.08 27.28 -26.14
N GLU A 193 13.69 26.89 -27.35
CA GLU A 193 12.31 26.93 -27.83
C GLU A 193 11.83 25.53 -28.23
N TRP A 194 10.53 25.27 -28.08
CA TRP A 194 9.88 24.05 -28.54
C TRP A 194 9.13 24.35 -29.83
N ARG A 195 9.46 23.60 -30.90
CA ARG A 195 8.87 23.81 -32.23
C ARG A 195 8.58 22.52 -32.97
N LEU A 196 7.70 22.59 -33.97
CA LEU A 196 7.44 21.44 -34.84
C LEU A 196 8.74 21.04 -35.55
N PRO A 197 9.00 19.74 -35.75
CA PRO A 197 10.18 19.29 -36.47
C PRO A 197 10.23 19.90 -37.88
N VAL A 198 11.40 20.39 -38.30
CA VAL A 198 11.61 20.88 -39.67
C VAL A 198 11.28 19.76 -40.66
N LYS A 199 10.59 20.09 -41.75
CA LYS A 199 10.26 19.17 -42.84
C LYS A 199 10.90 19.62 -44.15
N ALA A 200 11.00 18.72 -45.13
CA ALA A 200 11.47 19.05 -46.47
C ALA A 200 10.34 18.94 -47.50
N LEU A 201 10.43 19.73 -48.58
CA LEU A 201 9.51 19.59 -49.71
C LEU A 201 9.57 18.16 -50.27
N GLY A 202 8.42 17.53 -50.50
CA GLY A 202 8.35 16.13 -50.94
C GLY A 202 8.42 15.10 -49.81
N ASP A 203 8.54 15.53 -48.55
CA ASP A 203 8.21 14.67 -47.41
C ASP A 203 6.74 14.27 -47.45
N ALA A 204 6.43 13.08 -46.96
CA ALA A 204 5.05 12.62 -46.83
C ALA A 204 4.26 13.54 -45.89
N ASP A 205 2.97 13.67 -46.19
CA ASP A 205 1.99 14.31 -45.32
C ASP A 205 2.03 13.70 -43.92
N PHE A 206 1.81 14.53 -42.91
CA PHE A 206 1.88 14.08 -41.52
C PHE A 206 0.78 14.70 -40.68
N GLU A 207 0.35 13.98 -39.65
CA GLU A 207 -0.67 14.47 -38.73
C GLU A 207 -0.08 15.45 -37.72
N LEU A 208 -0.78 16.56 -37.52
CA LEU A 208 -0.54 17.49 -36.43
C LEU A 208 -1.08 16.91 -35.12
N LEU A 209 -0.34 17.13 -34.04
CA LEU A 209 -0.67 16.61 -32.71
C LEU A 209 -0.84 17.78 -31.74
N ALA A 210 -2.05 17.94 -31.25
CA ALA A 210 -2.38 18.81 -30.14
C ALA A 210 -3.59 18.22 -29.42
N TYR A 211 -3.65 18.43 -28.11
CA TYR A 211 -4.67 17.87 -27.24
C TYR A 211 -5.22 18.97 -26.35
N SER A 212 -6.49 18.86 -26.00
CA SER A 212 -7.12 19.74 -25.03
C SER A 212 -7.16 19.06 -23.68
N THR A 213 -7.03 19.81 -22.60
CA THR A 213 -7.13 19.24 -21.24
C THR A 213 -8.52 18.71 -20.90
N SER A 214 -9.55 19.05 -21.70
CA SER A 214 -10.90 18.47 -21.62
C SER A 214 -11.05 17.14 -22.37
N GLY A 215 -10.11 16.80 -23.26
CA GLY A 215 -10.25 15.69 -24.21
C GLY A 215 -11.12 16.00 -25.44
N LEU A 216 -11.62 17.23 -25.58
CA LEU A 216 -12.33 17.66 -26.79
C LEU A 216 -11.40 17.73 -28.02
N PRO A 217 -11.89 17.42 -29.23
CA PRO A 217 -11.10 17.49 -30.45
C PRO A 217 -10.52 18.88 -30.71
N VAL A 218 -9.27 18.91 -31.16
CA VAL A 218 -8.54 20.12 -31.57
C VAL A 218 -8.54 20.22 -33.09
N SER A 219 -8.83 21.43 -33.60
CA SER A 219 -8.77 21.76 -35.03
C SER A 219 -7.53 22.60 -35.33
N PHE A 220 -7.03 22.54 -36.57
CA PHE A 220 -5.82 23.25 -36.98
C PHE A 220 -6.07 24.17 -38.17
N ILE A 221 -5.39 25.33 -38.17
CA ILE A 221 -5.42 26.31 -39.27
C ILE A 221 -3.97 26.70 -39.61
N SER A 222 -3.67 26.74 -40.90
CA SER A 222 -2.40 27.23 -41.43
C SER A 222 -2.51 28.71 -41.79
N SER A 223 -1.49 29.50 -41.44
CA SER A 223 -1.41 30.90 -41.86
C SER A 223 -1.19 31.08 -43.36
N ASP A 224 -0.67 30.04 -44.05
CA ASP A 224 -0.45 30.02 -45.49
C ASP A 224 -0.66 28.61 -46.07
N PRO A 225 -1.85 28.32 -46.63
CA PRO A 225 -2.15 27.06 -47.31
C PRO A 225 -1.30 26.77 -48.55
N SER A 226 -0.62 27.76 -49.13
CA SER A 226 0.27 27.55 -50.28
C SER A 226 1.63 26.96 -49.88
N ILE A 227 2.00 27.05 -48.59
CA ILE A 227 3.19 26.43 -48.00
C ILE A 227 2.80 25.10 -47.33
N ALA A 228 1.76 25.12 -46.49
CA ALA A 228 1.24 23.94 -45.81
C ALA A 228 -0.29 23.98 -45.76
N ALA A 229 -0.94 23.03 -46.44
CA ALA A 229 -2.38 22.89 -46.44
C ALA A 229 -2.81 21.91 -45.33
N ILE A 230 -3.97 22.13 -44.72
CA ILE A 230 -4.50 21.28 -43.63
C ILE A 230 -5.90 20.80 -43.98
N SER A 231 -6.13 19.49 -43.86
CA SER A 231 -7.45 18.87 -43.95
C SER A 231 -7.66 17.98 -42.73
N GLY A 232 -8.59 18.36 -41.85
CA GLY A 232 -8.73 17.74 -40.52
C GLY A 232 -7.49 18.00 -39.66
N ASN A 233 -6.77 16.95 -39.29
CA ASN A 233 -5.46 17.03 -38.62
C ASN A 233 -4.28 16.65 -39.53
N LEU A 234 -4.53 16.29 -40.80
CA LEU A 234 -3.48 15.95 -41.75
C LEU A 234 -2.94 17.22 -42.42
N LEU A 235 -1.64 17.45 -42.30
CA LEU A 235 -0.93 18.54 -42.95
C LEU A 235 -0.22 18.02 -44.20
N SER A 236 -0.53 18.64 -45.34
CA SER A 236 0.12 18.41 -46.62
C SER A 236 1.17 19.47 -46.92
N ILE A 237 2.36 19.04 -47.32
CA ILE A 237 3.48 19.93 -47.64
C ILE A 237 3.36 20.38 -49.09
N VAL A 238 3.16 21.69 -49.30
CA VAL A 238 2.89 22.26 -50.65
C VAL A 238 4.08 23.05 -51.17
N GLY A 239 4.76 23.81 -50.29
CA GLY A 239 5.84 24.71 -50.68
C GLY A 239 6.91 24.88 -49.61
N VAL A 240 8.07 25.42 -50.02
CA VAL A 240 9.17 25.78 -49.11
C VAL A 240 8.86 27.11 -48.44
N GLY A 241 9.09 27.21 -47.13
CA GLY A 241 8.86 28.43 -46.37
C GLY A 241 8.63 28.18 -44.89
N GLU A 242 8.32 29.25 -44.16
CA GLU A 242 7.90 29.18 -42.76
C GLU A 242 6.42 29.56 -42.67
N VAL A 243 5.68 28.80 -41.87
CA VAL A 243 4.24 28.97 -41.71
C VAL A 243 3.87 28.79 -40.24
N THR A 244 2.89 29.55 -39.76
CA THR A 244 2.38 29.41 -38.40
C THR A 244 1.14 28.53 -38.42
N ILE A 245 1.18 27.44 -37.68
CA ILE A 245 0.04 26.55 -37.47
C ILE A 245 -0.65 26.91 -36.17
N THR A 246 -1.95 27.12 -36.21
CA THR A 246 -2.78 27.49 -35.06
C THR A 246 -3.68 26.32 -34.68
N ALA A 247 -3.59 25.88 -33.44
CA ALA A 247 -4.48 24.89 -32.83
C ALA A 247 -5.63 25.59 -32.10
N ILE A 248 -6.87 25.13 -32.31
CA ILE A 248 -8.11 25.74 -31.80
C ILE A 248 -9.02 24.67 -31.19
N GLN A 249 -9.57 24.98 -30.00
CA GLN A 249 -10.58 24.18 -29.32
C GLN A 249 -11.73 25.09 -28.85
N GLY A 250 -12.93 24.87 -29.41
CA GLY A 250 -14.10 25.74 -29.24
C GLY A 250 -15.00 25.50 -28.01
N GLY A 251 -14.61 24.61 -27.10
CA GLY A 251 -15.42 24.22 -25.93
C GLY A 251 -16.60 23.31 -26.26
N ASP A 252 -17.43 23.04 -25.25
CA ASP A 252 -18.74 22.42 -25.35
C ASP A 252 -19.67 22.94 -24.23
N SER A 253 -20.80 22.26 -23.98
CA SER A 253 -21.73 22.62 -22.88
C SER A 253 -21.11 22.56 -21.47
N ARG A 254 -20.00 21.85 -21.29
CA ARG A 254 -19.32 21.64 -20.01
C ARG A 254 -18.00 22.43 -19.93
N TYR A 255 -17.29 22.58 -21.04
CA TYR A 255 -15.96 23.21 -21.09
C TYR A 255 -15.98 24.52 -21.88
N HIS A 256 -15.34 25.55 -21.34
CA HIS A 256 -15.15 26.82 -22.05
C HIS A 256 -14.18 26.62 -23.24
N PRO A 257 -14.23 27.46 -24.29
CA PRO A 257 -13.21 27.47 -25.33
C PRO A 257 -11.81 27.65 -24.75
N ALA A 258 -10.82 26.93 -25.28
CA ALA A 258 -9.42 27.10 -24.91
C ALA A 258 -8.79 28.28 -25.67
N LEU A 259 -7.79 28.94 -25.08
CA LEU A 259 -7.01 29.94 -25.80
C LEU A 259 -6.24 29.27 -26.95
N PRO A 260 -6.30 29.81 -28.20
CA PRO A 260 -5.53 29.27 -29.32
C PRO A 260 -4.04 29.21 -29.01
N LYS A 261 -3.37 28.16 -29.49
CA LYS A 261 -1.92 28.00 -29.38
C LYS A 261 -1.31 27.88 -30.77
N HIS A 262 -0.14 28.46 -30.94
CA HIS A 262 0.51 28.54 -32.25
C HIS A 262 1.86 27.84 -32.23
N GLN A 263 2.23 27.24 -33.36
CA GLN A 263 3.55 26.69 -33.57
C GLN A 263 4.06 26.98 -34.97
N VAL A 264 5.32 27.40 -35.06
CA VAL A 264 6.00 27.59 -36.35
C VAL A 264 6.41 26.24 -36.92
N LEU A 265 6.07 26.01 -38.20
CA LEU A 265 6.56 24.93 -39.03
C LEU A 265 7.47 25.50 -40.10
N ARG A 266 8.69 24.95 -40.22
CA ARG A 266 9.65 25.30 -41.27
C ARG A 266 9.77 24.17 -42.27
N ILE A 267 9.57 24.48 -43.54
CA ILE A 267 9.76 23.57 -44.68
C ILE A 267 10.95 24.06 -45.50
N ILE A 268 11.92 23.17 -45.75
CA ILE A 268 13.13 23.46 -46.53
C ILE A 268 13.18 22.66 -47.83
N HIS A 269 14.16 22.95 -48.69
CA HIS A 269 14.46 22.11 -49.85
C HIS A 269 14.97 20.72 -49.43
N PRO A 270 14.75 19.66 -50.25
CA PRO A 270 15.23 18.31 -49.94
C PRO A 270 16.73 18.25 -49.69
N VAL A 271 17.13 17.49 -48.66
CA VAL A 271 18.51 17.15 -48.35
C VAL A 271 18.67 15.63 -48.23
N VAL A 272 19.90 15.12 -48.28
CA VAL A 272 20.19 13.70 -48.00
C VAL A 272 19.76 13.40 -46.57
N LYS A 273 18.96 12.35 -46.34
CA LYS A 273 18.45 12.00 -45.02
C LYS A 273 19.17 10.82 -44.41
N ASP A 274 19.44 10.90 -43.11
CA ASP A 274 19.91 9.78 -42.30
C ASP A 274 18.77 8.81 -41.96
N ASP A 275 19.10 7.55 -41.75
CA ASP A 275 18.17 6.56 -41.20
C ASP A 275 18.01 6.76 -39.69
N GLN A 276 16.94 6.23 -39.10
CA GLN A 276 16.74 6.20 -37.66
C GLN A 276 16.10 4.90 -37.22
N LEU A 277 16.32 4.57 -35.94
CA LEU A 277 15.76 3.40 -35.28
C LEU A 277 14.94 3.83 -34.06
N ILE A 278 13.80 3.17 -33.84
CA ILE A 278 13.04 3.28 -32.60
C ILE A 278 13.46 2.13 -31.68
N GLU A 279 13.96 2.47 -30.50
CA GLU A 279 14.05 1.54 -29.38
C GLU A 279 12.82 1.74 -28.51
N PHE A 280 11.94 0.73 -28.44
CA PHE A 280 10.73 0.75 -27.61
C PHE A 280 10.81 -0.37 -26.57
N ALA A 281 10.89 0.01 -25.29
CA ALA A 281 10.98 -0.94 -24.18
C ALA A 281 9.78 -1.91 -24.15
N GLU A 282 9.98 -3.12 -23.63
CA GLU A 282 8.87 -4.02 -23.32
C GLU A 282 8.00 -3.44 -22.21
N ILE A 283 6.69 -3.66 -22.32
CA ILE A 283 5.73 -3.20 -21.30
C ILE A 283 5.37 -4.41 -20.42
N PRO A 284 5.59 -4.36 -19.10
CA PRO A 284 5.26 -5.47 -18.22
C PRO A 284 3.73 -5.64 -18.09
N ILE A 285 3.30 -6.82 -17.64
CA ILE A 285 1.89 -7.09 -17.32
C ILE A 285 1.38 -6.04 -16.32
N LYS A 286 0.16 -5.55 -16.58
CA LYS A 286 -0.55 -4.61 -15.73
C LYS A 286 -1.79 -5.27 -15.12
N VAL A 287 -2.35 -4.66 -14.09
CA VAL A 287 -3.70 -4.98 -13.59
C VAL A 287 -4.64 -3.79 -13.77
N ARG A 288 -5.95 -4.03 -13.69
CA ARG A 288 -7.00 -3.02 -13.95
C ARG A 288 -6.84 -1.70 -13.15
N ASP A 289 -6.25 -1.79 -11.96
CA ASP A 289 -6.06 -0.67 -11.03
C ASP A 289 -4.67 -0.04 -11.04
N ASP A 290 -3.77 -0.52 -11.89
CA ASP A 290 -2.44 0.06 -11.95
C ASP A 290 -2.54 1.55 -12.30
N PRO A 291 -1.75 2.41 -11.62
CA PRO A 291 -1.76 3.84 -11.90
C PRO A 291 -1.30 4.11 -13.34
N PRO A 292 -1.64 5.29 -13.90
CA PRO A 292 -1.12 5.70 -15.19
C PRO A 292 0.41 5.60 -15.22
N PHE A 293 0.95 5.09 -16.33
CA PHE A 293 2.39 4.81 -16.47
C PHE A 293 2.95 5.35 -17.78
N GLN A 294 4.22 5.74 -17.75
CA GLN A 294 4.91 6.32 -18.89
C GLN A 294 5.49 5.23 -19.79
N LEU A 295 5.37 5.41 -21.11
CA LEU A 295 6.05 4.61 -22.11
C LEU A 295 7.48 5.10 -22.33
N GLU A 296 8.40 4.15 -22.49
CA GLU A 296 9.81 4.42 -22.77
C GLU A 296 10.13 4.03 -24.21
N ALA A 297 10.20 5.03 -25.11
CA ALA A 297 10.68 4.84 -26.46
C ALA A 297 11.54 6.02 -26.93
N ASN A 298 12.63 5.70 -27.62
CA ASN A 298 13.56 6.68 -28.17
C ASN A 298 13.77 6.43 -29.66
N ALA A 299 13.65 7.48 -30.48
CA ALA A 299 14.06 7.44 -31.87
C ALA A 299 15.42 8.12 -32.04
N THR A 300 16.42 7.40 -32.54
CA THR A 300 17.78 7.93 -32.72
C THR A 300 18.22 7.80 -34.17
N SER A 301 18.69 8.89 -34.78
CA SER A 301 19.23 8.87 -36.14
C SER A 301 20.67 8.36 -36.18
N THR A 302 21.10 7.82 -37.33
CA THR A 302 22.46 7.27 -37.51
C THR A 302 23.56 8.33 -37.42
N GLY A 303 23.25 9.58 -37.77
CA GLY A 303 24.18 10.70 -37.70
C GLY A 303 25.31 10.63 -38.73
N ILE A 304 25.08 10.02 -39.89
CA ILE A 304 26.08 9.85 -40.95
C ILE A 304 26.27 11.15 -41.74
N HIS A 305 25.16 11.80 -42.12
CA HIS A 305 25.17 13.04 -42.91
C HIS A 305 24.85 14.27 -42.07
N HIS A 306 24.15 14.09 -40.95
CA HIS A 306 23.76 15.17 -40.05
C HIS A 306 24.14 14.85 -38.60
N ARG A 307 23.98 15.82 -37.70
CA ARG A 307 24.05 15.55 -36.26
C ARG A 307 23.04 14.48 -35.85
N VAL A 308 23.32 13.76 -34.78
CA VAL A 308 22.36 12.81 -34.19
C VAL A 308 21.13 13.57 -33.71
N TYR A 309 19.97 13.19 -34.22
CA TYR A 309 18.67 13.69 -33.79
C TYR A 309 17.99 12.67 -32.88
N ARG A 310 17.30 13.20 -31.86
CA ARG A 310 16.37 12.45 -31.00
C ARG A 310 14.97 12.98 -31.23
N LEU A 311 14.31 12.44 -32.25
CA LEU A 311 12.99 12.92 -32.65
C LEU A 311 11.91 12.36 -31.73
N PRO A 312 10.85 13.14 -31.43
CA PRO A 312 9.75 12.68 -30.58
C PRO A 312 9.03 11.50 -31.23
N VAL A 313 8.73 10.49 -30.41
CA VAL A 313 8.01 9.29 -30.78
C VAL A 313 6.52 9.50 -30.53
N LYS A 314 5.69 9.14 -31.52
CA LYS A 314 4.22 9.15 -31.39
C LYS A 314 3.76 7.76 -30.95
N PHE A 315 2.94 7.70 -29.92
CA PHE A 315 2.28 6.49 -29.49
C PHE A 315 0.83 6.46 -29.96
N SER A 316 0.33 5.26 -30.28
CA SER A 316 -1.07 5.03 -30.62
C SER A 316 -1.50 3.67 -30.10
N VAL A 317 -2.65 3.62 -29.44
CA VAL A 317 -3.29 2.36 -29.07
C VAL A 317 -3.97 1.79 -30.31
N ILE A 318 -3.57 0.60 -30.73
CA ILE A 318 -4.18 -0.13 -31.84
C ILE A 318 -5.43 -0.88 -31.37
N SER A 319 -5.35 -1.48 -30.19
CA SER A 319 -6.45 -2.22 -29.58
C SER A 319 -6.24 -2.36 -28.07
N GLY A 320 -7.32 -2.64 -27.36
CA GLY A 320 -7.32 -3.00 -25.94
C GLY A 320 -7.85 -1.90 -25.01
N PRO A 321 -8.01 -2.21 -23.71
CA PRO A 321 -8.66 -1.35 -22.73
C PRO A 321 -7.72 -0.28 -22.15
N ALA A 322 -7.15 0.56 -23.00
CA ALA A 322 -6.29 1.65 -22.58
C ALA A 322 -6.36 2.84 -23.52
N SER A 323 -6.03 4.00 -22.97
CA SER A 323 -5.74 5.22 -23.72
C SER A 323 -4.28 5.63 -23.49
N VAL A 324 -3.69 6.32 -24.47
CA VAL A 324 -2.36 6.92 -24.35
C VAL A 324 -2.46 8.41 -24.67
N ASP A 325 -1.88 9.24 -23.81
CA ASP A 325 -1.79 10.67 -24.08
C ASP A 325 -0.61 10.99 -25.02
N SER A 326 -0.49 12.25 -25.42
CA SER A 326 0.59 12.71 -26.30
C SER A 326 1.99 12.61 -25.70
N ASN A 327 2.09 12.56 -24.38
CA ASN A 327 3.35 12.48 -23.66
C ASN A 327 3.77 11.02 -23.51
N GLY A 328 2.93 10.06 -23.89
CA GLY A 328 3.19 8.64 -23.74
C GLY A 328 2.75 8.08 -22.39
N VAL A 329 1.90 8.80 -21.63
CA VAL A 329 1.28 8.27 -20.42
C VAL A 329 0.08 7.41 -20.82
N VAL A 330 0.13 6.14 -20.44
CA VAL A 330 -0.96 5.18 -20.63
C VAL A 330 -1.88 5.21 -19.42
N THR A 331 -3.18 5.34 -19.66
CA THR A 331 -4.24 5.17 -18.65
C THR A 331 -5.07 3.95 -19.00
N LEU A 332 -5.22 3.04 -18.05
CA LEU A 332 -6.04 1.84 -18.22
C LEU A 332 -7.52 2.16 -17.99
N ASP A 333 -8.40 1.50 -18.74
CA ASP A 333 -9.85 1.75 -18.69
C ASP A 333 -10.55 0.97 -17.56
N GLY A 334 -9.79 0.21 -16.78
CA GLY A 334 -10.27 -0.54 -15.63
C GLY A 334 -10.86 -1.91 -15.98
N THR A 335 -10.68 -2.38 -17.23
CA THR A 335 -11.09 -3.70 -17.74
C THR A 335 -9.87 -4.54 -18.11
N GLU A 336 -10.04 -5.86 -18.17
CA GLU A 336 -8.97 -6.81 -18.56
C GLU A 336 -8.86 -6.95 -20.08
N GLY A 337 -7.69 -7.39 -20.56
CA GLY A 337 -7.45 -7.70 -21.97
C GLY A 337 -6.07 -7.30 -22.46
N ASN A 338 -5.74 -7.69 -23.68
CA ASN A 338 -4.46 -7.32 -24.30
C ASN A 338 -4.54 -5.91 -24.89
N VAL A 339 -3.52 -5.10 -24.57
CA VAL A 339 -3.34 -3.77 -25.12
C VAL A 339 -2.17 -3.81 -26.09
N THR A 340 -2.40 -3.33 -27.31
CA THR A 340 -1.38 -3.22 -28.35
C THR A 340 -1.11 -1.75 -28.66
N ILE A 341 0.14 -1.33 -28.50
CA ILE A 341 0.59 0.06 -28.71
C ILE A 341 1.67 0.09 -29.78
N THR A 342 1.52 0.98 -30.76
CA THR A 342 2.54 1.25 -31.77
C THR A 342 3.23 2.58 -31.49
N ALA A 343 4.57 2.54 -31.48
CA ALA A 343 5.47 3.67 -31.49
C ALA A 343 5.90 3.98 -32.93
N ALA A 344 5.67 5.20 -33.39
CA ALA A 344 5.99 5.63 -34.76
C ALA A 344 6.75 6.96 -34.77
N GLN A 345 7.63 7.14 -35.75
CA GLN A 345 8.40 8.36 -35.94
C GLN A 345 8.42 8.75 -37.43
N SER A 346 7.87 9.92 -37.76
CA SER A 346 7.62 10.41 -39.13
C SER A 346 8.83 11.01 -39.87
N GLY A 347 10.01 10.96 -39.28
CA GLY A 347 11.21 11.65 -39.75
C GLY A 347 11.16 13.18 -39.57
N SER A 348 12.20 13.82 -40.10
CA SER A 348 12.32 15.28 -40.25
C SER A 348 12.88 15.59 -41.63
N ALA A 349 13.17 16.85 -41.93
CA ALA A 349 13.89 17.24 -43.14
C ALA A 349 15.25 16.53 -43.28
N TYR A 350 15.85 16.09 -42.18
CA TYR A 350 17.20 15.52 -42.12
C TYR A 350 17.23 14.01 -41.88
N VAL A 351 16.10 13.43 -41.47
CA VAL A 351 16.01 12.04 -41.01
C VAL A 351 14.82 11.35 -41.63
N LYS A 352 14.99 10.14 -42.17
CA LYS A 352 13.90 9.36 -42.76
C LYS A 352 12.91 8.90 -41.69
N PRO A 353 11.65 8.59 -42.03
CA PRO A 353 10.75 7.92 -41.10
C PRO A 353 11.36 6.62 -40.55
N ALA A 354 11.15 6.35 -39.26
CA ALA A 354 11.54 5.09 -38.67
C ALA A 354 10.50 4.01 -39.00
N LEU A 355 10.92 2.75 -39.06
CA LEU A 355 9.96 1.64 -39.05
C LEU A 355 9.21 1.64 -37.70
N PRO A 356 7.86 1.66 -37.70
CA PRO A 356 7.10 1.63 -36.46
C PRO A 356 7.36 0.34 -35.67
N VAL A 357 7.43 0.45 -34.35
CA VAL A 357 7.63 -0.68 -33.43
C VAL A 357 6.37 -0.86 -32.60
N THR A 358 5.88 -2.09 -32.49
CA THR A 358 4.64 -2.41 -31.76
C THR A 358 4.94 -3.28 -30.56
N ARG A 359 4.32 -2.95 -29.42
CA ARG A 359 4.36 -3.71 -28.17
C ARG A 359 2.97 -4.13 -27.78
N THR A 360 2.85 -5.34 -27.24
CA THR A 360 1.59 -5.84 -26.67
C THR A 360 1.85 -6.25 -25.24
N PHE A 361 0.98 -5.84 -24.32
CA PHE A 361 1.00 -6.26 -22.93
C PHE A 361 -0.41 -6.67 -22.46
N GLU A 362 -0.45 -7.51 -21.43
CA GLU A 362 -1.70 -7.97 -20.82
C GLU A 362 -2.12 -7.02 -19.70
N VAL A 363 -3.40 -6.64 -19.67
CA VAL A 363 -4.09 -6.15 -18.47
C VAL A 363 -4.80 -7.35 -17.85
N SER A 364 -4.21 -7.86 -16.77
CA SER A 364 -4.62 -9.11 -16.13
C SER A 364 -5.95 -8.99 -15.37
N PRO A 365 -6.74 -10.08 -15.28
CA PRO A 365 -7.91 -10.15 -14.41
C PRO A 365 -7.59 -10.02 -12.91
N LYS A 366 -6.34 -10.29 -12.55
CA LYS A 366 -5.88 -10.37 -11.17
C LYS A 366 -5.83 -8.99 -10.52
N GLN A 367 -5.82 -8.97 -9.19
CA GLN A 367 -5.63 -7.74 -8.41
C GLN A 367 -4.17 -7.62 -7.96
N ARG A 368 -3.71 -6.39 -7.71
CA ARG A 368 -2.39 -6.14 -7.11
C ARG A 368 -2.55 -5.83 -5.62
N PRO A 369 -2.01 -6.67 -4.71
CA PRO A 369 -2.03 -6.38 -3.29
C PRO A 369 -1.10 -5.22 -2.96
N VAL A 370 -1.48 -4.46 -1.95
CA VAL A 370 -0.68 -3.37 -1.38
C VAL A 370 -0.20 -3.79 0.00
N ILE A 371 1.06 -3.51 0.31
CA ILE A 371 1.64 -3.74 1.63
C ILE A 371 1.39 -2.48 2.47
N ILE A 372 0.59 -2.63 3.52
CA ILE A 372 0.26 -1.56 4.45
C ILE A 372 1.18 -1.66 5.65
N PHE A 373 1.70 -0.49 6.07
CA PHE A 373 2.44 -0.31 7.31
C PHE A 373 1.66 0.65 8.22
N PRO A 374 1.94 0.63 9.54
CA PRO A 374 1.42 1.64 10.46
C PRO A 374 1.94 3.04 10.13
N ASP A 375 1.20 4.07 10.51
CA ASP A 375 1.49 5.46 10.15
C ASP A 375 2.88 5.93 10.60
N TYR A 376 3.41 5.45 11.73
CA TYR A 376 4.77 5.76 12.18
C TYR A 376 5.86 5.30 11.19
N ALA A 377 5.57 4.31 10.36
CA ALA A 377 6.49 3.78 9.36
C ALA A 377 6.30 4.40 7.97
N ALA A 378 5.43 5.42 7.84
CA ALA A 378 5.18 6.12 6.59
C ALA A 378 6.45 6.75 6.01
N HIS A 379 7.39 7.20 6.84
CA HIS A 379 8.66 7.82 6.44
C HIS A 379 9.75 6.84 5.98
N GLY A 380 9.41 5.56 5.80
CA GLY A 380 10.37 4.55 5.33
C GLY A 380 11.22 3.93 6.44
N GLN A 381 11.01 4.32 7.70
CA GLN A 381 11.75 3.78 8.85
C GLN A 381 10.83 2.97 9.76
N LEU A 382 11.28 1.77 10.15
CA LEU A 382 10.65 0.98 11.20
C LEU A 382 11.19 1.42 12.58
N PRO A 383 10.42 1.21 13.65
CA PRO A 383 10.88 1.47 15.01
C PRO A 383 12.17 0.72 15.32
N GLU A 384 13.03 1.33 16.13
CA GLU A 384 14.25 0.69 16.62
C GLU A 384 13.91 -0.59 17.39
N MET A 385 14.73 -1.63 17.19
CA MET A 385 14.55 -2.92 17.84
C MET A 385 15.82 -3.34 18.58
N PRO A 386 15.73 -3.77 19.85
CA PRO A 386 16.86 -4.40 20.50
C PRO A 386 17.17 -5.75 19.84
N TYR A 387 18.46 -6.11 19.74
CA TYR A 387 18.82 -7.46 19.28
C TYR A 387 18.43 -8.55 20.28
N GLY A 388 18.24 -9.76 19.77
CA GLY A 388 17.92 -10.93 20.56
C GLY A 388 17.90 -12.20 19.70
N HIS A 389 17.25 -13.26 20.20
CA HIS A 389 17.22 -14.55 19.52
C HIS A 389 15.86 -14.90 18.91
N ARG A 390 14.79 -14.18 19.28
CA ARG A 390 13.42 -14.57 18.93
C ARG A 390 13.05 -14.13 17.51
N PRO A 391 12.33 -14.97 16.75
CA PRO A 391 11.65 -14.52 15.53
C PRO A 391 10.51 -13.55 15.87
N LEU A 392 10.61 -12.32 15.37
CA LEU A 392 9.64 -11.25 15.57
C LEU A 392 8.83 -11.02 14.30
N VAL A 393 7.54 -10.71 14.45
CA VAL A 393 6.70 -10.20 13.37
C VAL A 393 6.90 -8.68 13.29
N VAL A 394 6.97 -8.12 12.09
CA VAL A 394 6.97 -6.66 11.91
C VAL A 394 5.56 -6.15 12.23
N GLN A 395 5.42 -5.53 13.40
CA GLN A 395 4.11 -5.20 13.95
C GLN A 395 3.33 -4.22 13.06
N GLY A 396 2.06 -4.54 12.86
CA GLY A 396 1.11 -3.75 12.06
C GLY A 396 1.38 -3.72 10.55
N ALA A 397 2.38 -4.45 10.04
CA ALA A 397 2.58 -4.63 8.62
C ALA A 397 1.72 -5.81 8.11
N TYR A 398 0.93 -5.57 7.06
CA TYR A 398 0.09 -6.60 6.45
C TYR A 398 -0.14 -6.33 4.96
N SER A 399 -0.57 -7.35 4.23
CA SER A 399 -0.98 -7.22 2.82
C SER A 399 -2.50 -7.04 2.73
N THR A 400 -2.96 -6.24 1.79
CA THR A 400 -4.41 -6.00 1.61
C THR A 400 -5.20 -7.25 1.21
N ASN A 401 -4.54 -8.29 0.69
CA ASN A 401 -5.16 -9.57 0.37
C ASN A 401 -5.07 -10.61 1.50
N GLY A 402 -4.42 -10.28 2.63
CA GLY A 402 -4.27 -11.18 3.77
C GLY A 402 -3.17 -12.24 3.63
N GLU A 403 -2.46 -12.30 2.50
CA GLU A 403 -1.36 -13.22 2.27
C GLU A 403 -0.13 -12.85 3.11
N PRO A 404 0.65 -13.82 3.62
CA PRO A 404 1.80 -13.54 4.46
C PRO A 404 2.90 -12.80 3.69
N LEU A 405 3.45 -11.76 4.31
CA LEU A 405 4.57 -11.00 3.75
C LEU A 405 5.82 -11.87 3.62
N GLN A 406 6.53 -11.74 2.52
CA GLN A 406 7.89 -12.25 2.33
C GLN A 406 8.89 -11.13 2.57
N ILE A 407 9.85 -11.36 3.46
CA ILE A 407 10.83 -10.38 3.91
C ILE A 407 12.20 -10.84 3.42
N THR A 408 12.99 -9.90 2.90
CA THR A 408 14.43 -10.08 2.68
C THR A 408 15.19 -8.98 3.40
N SER A 409 16.44 -9.25 3.76
CA SER A 409 17.31 -8.31 4.49
C SER A 409 18.56 -8.02 3.67
N SER A 410 18.94 -6.75 3.61
CA SER A 410 20.19 -6.32 2.96
C SER A 410 21.44 -6.84 3.68
N ASN A 411 21.34 -7.24 4.95
CA ASN A 411 22.44 -7.83 5.71
C ASN A 411 21.93 -8.85 6.74
N SER A 412 22.06 -10.14 6.42
CA SER A 412 21.60 -11.25 7.25
C SER A 412 22.38 -11.46 8.56
N SER A 413 23.58 -10.88 8.67
CA SER A 413 24.37 -10.89 9.90
C SER A 413 23.82 -9.94 10.97
N ILE A 414 23.14 -8.86 10.55
CA ILE A 414 22.49 -7.89 11.45
C ILE A 414 21.03 -8.27 11.69
N VAL A 415 20.27 -8.53 10.63
CA VAL A 415 18.88 -9.02 10.71
C VAL A 415 18.71 -10.21 9.79
N SER A 416 18.50 -11.40 10.35
CA SER A 416 18.19 -12.58 9.55
C SER A 416 16.69 -12.80 9.43
N VAL A 417 16.24 -13.31 8.28
CA VAL A 417 14.84 -13.66 8.06
C VAL A 417 14.58 -15.10 8.48
N TYR A 418 13.46 -15.33 9.17
CA TYR A 418 13.02 -16.63 9.65
C TYR A 418 11.66 -16.99 9.02
N ARG A 419 11.62 -18.13 8.32
CA ARG A 419 10.42 -18.65 7.63
C ARG A 419 9.74 -17.61 6.72
N GLY A 420 10.52 -16.76 6.07
CA GLY A 420 10.05 -15.75 5.10
C GLY A 420 9.36 -14.53 5.72
N SER A 421 8.60 -14.67 6.81
CA SER A 421 7.70 -13.62 7.34
C SER A 421 8.10 -13.01 8.67
N ARG A 422 9.17 -13.51 9.30
CA ARG A 422 9.66 -13.03 10.60
C ARG A 422 11.11 -12.60 10.51
N ILE A 423 11.51 -11.69 11.38
CA ILE A 423 12.89 -11.19 11.49
C ILE A 423 13.51 -11.60 12.82
N ILE A 424 14.81 -11.86 12.83
CA ILE A 424 15.61 -12.06 14.04
C ILE A 424 16.72 -11.00 14.01
N PRO A 425 16.62 -9.94 14.83
CA PRO A 425 17.67 -8.93 14.96
C PRO A 425 18.83 -9.49 15.79
N LYS A 426 20.00 -9.68 15.19
CA LYS A 426 21.15 -10.44 15.74
C LYS A 426 22.33 -9.58 16.19
N ALA A 427 22.47 -8.37 15.65
CA ALA A 427 23.58 -7.49 15.97
C ALA A 427 23.18 -6.04 15.78
N GLU A 428 23.92 -5.12 16.39
CA GLU A 428 23.74 -3.68 16.23
C GLU A 428 24.03 -3.24 14.79
N GLY A 429 23.23 -2.32 14.26
CA GLY A 429 23.42 -1.72 12.95
C GLY A 429 22.11 -1.46 12.20
N THR A 430 22.23 -0.87 11.03
CA THR A 430 21.08 -0.47 10.21
C THR A 430 21.02 -1.32 8.93
N VAL A 431 19.84 -1.81 8.59
CA VAL A 431 19.59 -2.59 7.37
C VAL A 431 18.35 -2.12 6.64
N VAL A 432 18.29 -2.42 5.35
CA VAL A 432 17.07 -2.28 4.55
C VAL A 432 16.39 -3.64 4.49
N LEU A 433 15.13 -3.68 4.91
CA LEU A 433 14.24 -4.81 4.71
C LEU A 433 13.39 -4.56 3.47
N SER A 434 13.31 -5.56 2.58
CA SER A 434 12.38 -5.53 1.46
C SER A 434 11.22 -6.47 1.75
N PHE A 435 10.00 -5.96 1.56
CA PHE A 435 8.75 -6.66 1.81
C PHE A 435 8.05 -6.90 0.48
N ASP A 436 7.61 -8.14 0.28
CA ASP A 436 6.97 -8.59 -0.94
C ASP A 436 5.74 -9.44 -0.62
N VAL A 437 4.84 -9.56 -1.60
CA VAL A 437 3.72 -10.51 -1.59
C VAL A 437 3.78 -11.22 -2.94
N PRO A 438 4.10 -12.53 -2.96
CA PRO A 438 4.27 -13.26 -4.21
C PRO A 438 2.95 -13.39 -4.97
N GLU A 439 3.06 -13.69 -6.26
CA GLU A 439 1.88 -13.97 -7.09
C GLU A 439 1.10 -15.20 -6.59
N SER A 440 -0.21 -15.18 -6.84
CA SER A 440 -1.12 -16.29 -6.58
C SER A 440 -2.14 -16.44 -7.71
N GLU A 441 -3.14 -17.29 -7.53
CA GLU A 441 -4.19 -17.53 -8.53
C GLU A 441 -4.93 -16.24 -8.90
N PHE A 442 -5.27 -15.39 -7.93
CA PHE A 442 -6.08 -14.19 -8.11
C PHE A 442 -5.31 -12.88 -7.97
N PHE A 443 -4.04 -12.95 -7.58
CA PHE A 443 -3.21 -11.78 -7.32
C PHE A 443 -1.91 -11.84 -8.13
N VAL A 444 -1.51 -10.70 -8.72
CA VAL A 444 -0.13 -10.51 -9.16
C VAL A 444 0.75 -10.20 -7.95
N SER A 445 2.08 -10.24 -8.11
CA SER A 445 2.96 -9.82 -7.03
C SER A 445 2.73 -8.36 -6.63
N ALA A 446 2.83 -8.07 -5.33
CA ALA A 446 2.84 -6.70 -4.84
C ALA A 446 4.06 -5.94 -5.39
N GLU A 447 3.98 -4.61 -5.39
CA GLU A 447 5.20 -3.80 -5.48
C GLU A 447 6.03 -4.00 -4.22
N THR A 448 7.32 -4.30 -4.39
CA THR A 448 8.23 -4.48 -3.28
C THR A 448 8.37 -3.17 -2.49
N VAL A 449 8.02 -3.19 -1.21
CA VAL A 449 8.19 -2.02 -0.32
C VAL A 449 9.46 -2.18 0.49
N GLN A 450 10.31 -1.17 0.50
CA GLN A 450 11.52 -1.16 1.32
C GLN A 450 11.34 -0.31 2.57
N LYS A 451 11.82 -0.80 3.71
CA LYS A 451 11.91 -0.05 4.97
C LYS A 451 13.27 -0.24 5.61
N THR A 452 13.78 0.83 6.22
CA THR A 452 15.00 0.80 7.01
C THR A 452 14.68 0.45 8.45
N ILE A 453 15.48 -0.41 9.07
CA ILE A 453 15.40 -0.73 10.50
C ILE A 453 16.78 -0.56 11.14
N THR A 454 16.79 0.05 12.32
CA THR A 454 17.98 0.15 13.17
C THR A 454 17.86 -0.83 14.33
N VAL A 455 18.83 -1.74 14.41
CA VAL A 455 18.97 -2.67 15.52
C VAL A 455 19.92 -2.07 16.55
N ILE A 456 19.47 -1.98 17.79
CA ILE A 456 20.19 -1.35 18.90
C ILE A 456 20.53 -2.38 19.98
N ARG A 457 21.39 -1.98 20.92
CA ARG A 457 21.70 -2.82 22.08
C ARG A 457 20.50 -2.91 23.04
N PRO A 458 20.24 -4.08 23.64
CA PRO A 458 19.26 -4.22 24.70
C PRO A 458 19.57 -3.32 25.90
N SER A 459 18.53 -2.66 26.40
CA SER A 459 18.51 -1.89 27.63
C SER A 459 17.07 -1.79 28.13
N LYS A 460 16.86 -1.40 29.38
CA LYS A 460 15.51 -1.15 29.94
C LYS A 460 14.71 -0.18 29.08
N GLN A 461 15.36 0.89 28.60
CA GLN A 461 14.72 1.90 27.76
C GLN A 461 14.40 1.36 26.37
N ALA A 462 15.34 0.66 25.72
CA ALA A 462 15.12 0.04 24.41
C ALA A 462 13.96 -0.97 24.46
N TRP A 463 13.89 -1.80 25.50
CA TRP A 463 12.80 -2.74 25.72
C TRP A 463 11.45 -2.04 25.94
N ARG A 464 11.40 -0.99 26.77
CA ARG A 464 10.18 -0.18 26.97
C ARG A 464 9.69 0.46 25.67
N ASN A 465 10.60 1.03 24.89
CA ASN A 465 10.28 1.64 23.61
C ASN A 465 9.77 0.59 22.60
N PHE A 466 10.46 -0.55 22.50
CA PHE A 466 10.05 -1.66 21.65
C PHE A 466 8.63 -2.13 21.97
N ARG A 467 8.31 -2.33 23.25
CA ARG A 467 6.95 -2.70 23.70
C ARG A 467 5.92 -1.67 23.31
N ARG A 468 6.18 -0.38 23.53
CA ARG A 468 5.22 0.70 23.23
C ARG A 468 4.87 0.79 21.75
N ASN A 469 5.79 0.36 20.89
CA ASN A 469 5.59 0.31 19.44
C ASN A 469 4.92 -0.98 18.96
N ASP A 470 4.62 -1.93 19.86
CA ASP A 470 3.87 -3.14 19.53
C ASP A 470 2.35 -2.85 19.55
N VAL A 471 1.65 -3.30 18.52
CA VAL A 471 0.19 -3.12 18.38
C VAL A 471 -0.60 -3.73 19.53
N ARG A 472 -0.04 -4.71 20.24
CA ARG A 472 -0.66 -5.38 21.40
C ARG A 472 -0.58 -4.54 22.69
N TYR A 473 0.32 -3.57 22.77
CA TYR A 473 0.65 -2.85 24.01
C TYR A 473 -0.59 -2.27 24.70
N SER A 474 -1.40 -1.49 23.97
CA SER A 474 -2.57 -0.82 24.52
C SER A 474 -3.62 -1.80 25.02
N GLN A 475 -3.84 -2.91 24.30
CA GLN A 475 -4.81 -3.93 24.70
C GLN A 475 -4.34 -4.70 25.93
N THR A 476 -3.08 -5.13 25.96
CA THR A 476 -2.51 -5.86 27.10
C THR A 476 -2.46 -4.96 28.35
N ARG A 477 -2.08 -3.69 28.20
CA ARG A 477 -2.13 -2.70 29.29
C ARG A 477 -3.56 -2.48 29.80
N GLY A 478 -4.55 -2.41 28.91
CA GLY A 478 -5.97 -2.32 29.31
C GLY A 478 -6.44 -3.51 30.14
N LYS A 479 -6.09 -4.74 29.71
CA LYS A 479 -6.37 -5.98 30.47
C LYS A 479 -5.68 -5.98 31.83
N PHE A 480 -4.41 -5.56 31.90
CA PHE A 480 -3.66 -5.43 33.14
C PHE A 480 -4.36 -4.48 34.12
N LEU A 481 -4.74 -3.29 33.65
CA LEU A 481 -5.43 -2.29 34.47
C LEU A 481 -6.79 -2.79 34.99
N ALA A 482 -7.56 -3.47 34.14
CA ALA A 482 -8.84 -4.06 34.54
C ALA A 482 -8.67 -5.09 35.66
N ARG A 483 -7.63 -5.94 35.59
CA ARG A 483 -7.32 -6.90 36.66
C ARG A 483 -6.91 -6.21 37.96
N LEU A 484 -6.06 -5.18 37.86
CA LEU A 484 -5.57 -4.47 39.04
C LEU A 484 -6.70 -3.73 39.76
N ALA A 485 -7.64 -3.13 39.02
CA ALA A 485 -8.83 -2.49 39.57
C ALA A 485 -9.77 -3.46 40.31
N VAL A 486 -9.82 -4.73 39.89
CA VAL A 486 -10.57 -5.78 40.63
C VAL A 486 -9.89 -6.11 41.96
N SER A 487 -8.56 -6.09 41.99
CA SER A 487 -7.79 -6.44 43.19
C SER A 487 -7.64 -5.28 44.18
N ASP A 488 -7.59 -4.04 43.69
CA ASP A 488 -7.58 -2.81 44.49
C ASP A 488 -8.43 -1.72 43.80
N PRO A 489 -9.72 -1.59 44.17
CA PRO A 489 -10.63 -0.62 43.58
C PRO A 489 -10.28 0.86 43.84
N PHE A 490 -9.37 1.14 44.78
CA PHE A 490 -8.99 2.51 45.17
C PHE A 490 -7.66 2.95 44.56
N LEU A 491 -7.00 2.08 43.79
CA LEU A 491 -5.73 2.39 43.16
C LEU A 491 -5.92 3.44 42.05
N ASP A 492 -5.14 4.53 42.11
CA ASP A 492 -5.14 5.56 41.06
C ASP A 492 -4.79 4.94 39.70
N PRO A 493 -5.66 5.05 38.68
CA PRO A 493 -5.42 4.51 37.33
C PRO A 493 -4.09 4.97 36.72
N ILE A 494 -3.61 6.17 37.05
CA ILE A 494 -2.33 6.69 36.57
C ILE A 494 -1.16 5.96 37.23
N LEU A 495 -1.25 5.69 38.53
CA LEU A 495 -0.23 4.91 39.25
C LEU A 495 -0.26 3.44 38.81
N ALA A 496 -1.45 2.85 38.69
CA ALA A 496 -1.70 1.51 38.15
C ALA A 496 -1.03 1.33 36.78
N ALA A 497 -1.15 2.33 35.91
CA ALA A 497 -0.56 2.36 34.60
C ALA A 497 0.98 2.38 34.59
N ARG A 498 1.61 2.98 35.61
CA ARG A 498 3.08 3.00 35.72
C ARG A 498 3.62 1.63 36.07
N VAL A 499 2.90 0.86 36.90
CA VAL A 499 3.28 -0.50 37.32
C VAL A 499 3.42 -1.44 36.12
N PHE A 500 2.67 -1.24 35.03
CA PHE A 500 2.73 -2.08 33.83
C PHE A 500 4.13 -2.24 33.22
N ASP A 501 4.97 -1.19 33.25
CA ASP A 501 6.34 -1.22 32.70
C ASP A 501 7.40 -1.47 33.79
N GLU A 502 6.99 -1.80 35.02
CA GLU A 502 7.91 -2.03 36.15
C GLU A 502 8.43 -3.47 36.20
N ASP A 503 9.66 -3.61 36.68
CA ASP A 503 10.45 -4.86 36.60
C ASP A 503 9.85 -6.03 37.39
N TYR A 504 9.14 -5.74 38.48
CA TYR A 504 8.50 -6.74 39.32
C TYR A 504 7.11 -7.16 38.83
N SER A 505 6.59 -6.48 37.81
CA SER A 505 5.23 -6.69 37.32
C SER A 505 5.19 -7.79 36.27
N ASP A 506 4.11 -8.56 36.30
CA ASP A 506 3.71 -9.50 35.25
C ASP A 506 2.64 -8.82 34.37
N SER A 507 3.05 -8.41 33.18
CA SER A 507 2.26 -7.51 32.33
C SER A 507 1.09 -8.22 31.65
N ASP A 508 1.33 -9.42 31.15
CA ASP A 508 0.38 -10.19 30.36
C ASP A 508 -0.29 -11.31 31.18
N SER A 509 0.20 -11.58 32.40
CA SER A 509 -0.29 -12.56 33.38
C SER A 509 0.07 -14.00 33.03
N ASP A 510 1.25 -14.23 32.47
CA ASP A 510 1.74 -15.57 32.16
C ASP A 510 2.61 -16.19 33.28
N GLY A 511 2.85 -15.43 34.35
CA GLY A 511 3.58 -15.85 35.55
C GLY A 511 5.04 -15.37 35.58
N TYR A 512 5.51 -14.63 34.57
CA TYR A 512 6.86 -14.09 34.53
C TYR A 512 6.88 -12.58 34.70
N SER A 513 7.86 -12.07 35.46
CA SER A 513 8.02 -10.64 35.62
C SER A 513 8.72 -10.01 34.42
N ASN A 514 8.44 -8.74 34.16
CA ASN A 514 9.10 -7.95 33.13
C ASN A 514 10.64 -8.00 33.21
N LEU A 515 11.21 -8.08 34.43
CA LEU A 515 12.65 -8.28 34.63
C LEU A 515 13.12 -9.62 34.08
N PHE A 516 12.39 -10.69 34.43
CA PHE A 516 12.71 -12.05 34.00
C PHE A 516 12.62 -12.14 32.48
N GLU A 517 11.55 -11.62 31.91
CA GLU A 517 11.34 -11.64 30.48
C GLU A 517 12.40 -10.84 29.72
N ARG A 518 12.74 -9.64 30.21
CA ARG A 518 13.80 -8.83 29.59
C ARG A 518 15.16 -9.51 29.66
N ALA A 519 15.49 -10.16 30.77
CA ALA A 519 16.75 -10.89 30.92
C ALA A 519 16.86 -12.10 29.98
N LEU A 520 15.74 -12.77 29.70
CA LEU A 520 15.71 -13.94 28.82
C LEU A 520 15.34 -13.60 27.37
N GLY A 521 14.98 -12.34 27.08
CA GLY A 521 14.56 -11.88 25.76
C GLY A 521 13.17 -12.37 25.34
N LEU A 522 12.25 -12.56 26.29
CA LEU A 522 10.91 -13.15 26.16
C LEU A 522 9.81 -12.13 25.73
N ASP A 523 8.55 -12.57 25.63
CA ASP A 523 7.41 -11.75 25.16
C ASP A 523 6.54 -11.12 26.25
N SER A 524 6.94 -9.97 26.77
CA SER A 524 6.16 -9.26 27.80
C SER A 524 4.76 -8.72 27.44
N LEU A 525 4.23 -9.07 26.28
CA LEU A 525 2.92 -8.65 25.80
C LEU A 525 2.04 -9.83 25.36
N GLY A 526 2.49 -11.08 25.58
CA GLY A 526 1.73 -12.27 25.27
C GLY A 526 2.46 -13.56 25.68
N PRO A 527 1.76 -14.70 25.68
CA PRO A 527 2.29 -15.92 26.28
C PRO A 527 3.61 -16.38 25.66
N ASP A 528 4.55 -16.77 26.51
CA ASP A 528 5.84 -17.26 26.08
C ASP A 528 5.83 -18.66 25.46
N ASP A 529 6.70 -18.83 24.46
CA ASP A 529 6.97 -20.15 23.90
C ASP A 529 7.77 -20.98 24.91
N ARG A 530 7.26 -22.19 25.21
CA ARG A 530 7.92 -23.14 26.12
C ARG A 530 9.37 -23.42 25.75
N GLN A 531 9.73 -23.36 24.46
CA GLN A 531 11.10 -23.59 24.01
C GLN A 531 12.06 -22.44 24.38
N HIS A 532 11.57 -21.27 24.78
CA HIS A 532 12.38 -20.12 25.21
C HIS A 532 12.48 -20.05 26.73
N LEU A 533 11.46 -20.54 27.44
CA LEU A 533 11.44 -20.63 28.89
C LEU A 533 12.55 -21.57 29.43
N PRO A 534 12.90 -21.46 30.72
CA PRO A 534 13.71 -22.47 31.39
C PRO A 534 13.03 -23.83 31.34
N LEU A 535 13.78 -24.85 30.92
CA LEU A 535 13.29 -26.20 30.73
C LEU A 535 14.10 -27.17 31.58
N GLN A 536 13.41 -27.99 32.35
CA GLN A 536 14.00 -29.16 32.97
C GLN A 536 14.16 -30.26 31.91
N ILE A 537 15.37 -30.77 31.74
CA ILE A 537 15.63 -31.86 30.78
C ILE A 537 15.44 -33.19 31.52
N ILE A 538 14.31 -33.84 31.27
CA ILE A 538 13.88 -35.08 31.95
C ILE A 538 14.29 -36.34 31.17
N LYS A 539 14.45 -36.27 29.85
CA LYS A 539 14.78 -37.43 29.01
C LYS A 539 16.28 -37.54 28.71
N GLN A 540 16.85 -38.64 29.20
CA GLN A 540 18.11 -39.32 28.85
C GLN A 540 19.43 -38.59 29.08
N PRO A 541 20.00 -38.87 30.25
CA PRO A 541 21.36 -39.41 30.29
C PRO A 541 21.46 -40.63 31.22
N SER A 542 22.34 -41.56 30.90
CA SER A 542 22.67 -42.74 31.72
C SER A 542 23.19 -42.38 33.12
N ASP A 543 23.51 -41.11 33.37
CA ASP A 543 24.13 -40.60 34.58
C ASP A 543 23.15 -40.23 35.71
N GLN A 544 21.83 -40.28 35.47
CA GLN A 544 20.80 -39.95 36.46
C GLN A 544 20.95 -38.56 37.12
N LYS A 545 21.62 -37.61 36.45
CA LYS A 545 21.77 -36.21 36.92
C LYS A 545 20.65 -35.34 36.38
N GLN A 546 20.20 -34.38 37.20
CA GLN A 546 19.20 -33.40 36.76
C GLN A 546 19.84 -32.25 35.99
N ARG A 547 19.11 -31.72 35.01
CA ARG A 547 19.54 -30.61 34.17
C ARG A 547 18.48 -29.54 34.06
N LEU A 548 18.93 -28.29 34.07
CA LEU A 548 18.12 -27.10 33.77
C LEU A 548 18.74 -26.36 32.61
N SER A 549 17.96 -26.09 31.57
CA SER A 549 18.42 -25.32 30.41
C SER A 549 17.60 -24.05 30.22
N PHE A 550 18.28 -22.92 30.03
CA PHE A 550 17.65 -21.61 29.87
C PHE A 550 18.46 -20.72 28.94
N ILE A 551 17.84 -19.65 28.45
CA ILE A 551 18.45 -18.67 27.56
C ILE A 551 18.97 -17.49 28.39
N ARG A 552 20.09 -16.89 27.97
CA ARG A 552 20.62 -15.65 28.57
C ARG A 552 21.53 -14.89 27.62
N TYR A 553 21.81 -13.63 27.93
CA TYR A 553 22.85 -12.85 27.27
C TYR A 553 24.27 -13.34 27.65
N LYS A 554 25.19 -13.45 26.68
CA LYS A 554 26.54 -14.02 26.83
C LYS A 554 27.44 -13.25 27.80
N ASN A 555 27.43 -11.92 27.71
CA ASN A 555 28.08 -11.01 28.66
C ASN A 555 26.98 -10.13 29.26
N PRO A 556 27.13 -9.60 30.50
CA PRO A 556 26.24 -8.53 30.90
C PRO A 556 26.34 -7.40 29.88
N LEU A 557 25.24 -6.67 29.64
CA LEU A 557 25.21 -5.54 28.70
C LEU A 557 25.92 -4.35 29.36
N LEU A 558 27.19 -4.55 29.73
CA LEU A 558 28.01 -3.69 30.60
C LEU A 558 28.12 -2.26 30.08
N THR A 559 27.91 -2.06 28.78
CA THR A 559 27.95 -0.74 28.12
C THR A 559 26.61 -0.01 28.12
N THR A 560 25.49 -0.68 28.39
CA THR A 560 24.14 -0.07 28.45
C THR A 560 23.64 0.12 29.88
N GLY A 561 24.41 -0.34 30.87
CA GLY A 561 24.02 -0.32 32.29
C GLY A 561 23.01 -1.40 32.68
N GLU A 562 22.63 -2.30 31.76
CA GLU A 562 21.84 -3.49 32.07
C GLU A 562 22.73 -4.70 32.35
N GLN A 563 22.77 -5.11 33.61
CA GLN A 563 23.46 -6.32 34.03
C GLN A 563 22.46 -7.24 34.73
N PHE A 564 22.42 -8.49 34.29
CA PHE A 564 21.59 -9.53 34.89
C PHE A 564 22.47 -10.57 35.58
N LEU A 565 22.10 -10.95 36.79
CA LEU A 565 22.66 -12.06 37.52
C LEU A 565 21.76 -13.27 37.29
N TYR A 566 22.27 -14.27 36.56
CA TYR A 566 21.60 -15.55 36.33
C TYR A 566 22.07 -16.55 37.38
N ILE A 567 21.24 -16.78 38.39
CA ILE A 567 21.60 -17.58 39.56
C ILE A 567 20.87 -18.92 39.45
N VAL A 568 21.62 -19.99 39.22
CA VAL A 568 21.10 -21.36 39.16
C VAL A 568 21.21 -21.98 40.54
N GLU A 569 20.09 -22.42 41.09
CA GLU A 569 20.01 -22.93 42.46
C GLU A 569 19.33 -24.31 42.47
N GLN A 570 19.73 -25.15 43.41
CA GLN A 570 19.07 -26.41 43.71
C GLN A 570 18.49 -26.43 45.11
N SER A 571 17.42 -27.22 45.29
CA SER A 571 16.76 -27.46 46.56
C SER A 571 16.28 -28.91 46.66
N THR A 572 16.18 -29.43 47.88
CA THR A 572 15.57 -30.73 48.19
C THR A 572 14.21 -30.59 48.88
N ASP A 573 13.87 -29.41 49.38
CA ASP A 573 12.69 -29.14 50.23
C ASP A 573 11.83 -27.97 49.73
N LEU A 574 12.23 -27.30 48.64
CA LEU A 574 11.64 -26.06 48.10
C LEU A 574 11.77 -24.82 48.99
N GLN A 575 12.43 -24.91 50.14
CA GLN A 575 12.59 -23.83 51.11
C GLN A 575 14.02 -23.31 51.13
N THR A 576 14.99 -24.23 51.17
CA THR A 576 16.42 -23.91 51.19
C THR A 576 17.02 -24.07 49.80
N TRP A 577 17.69 -23.03 49.31
CA TRP A 577 18.23 -22.97 47.95
C TRP A 577 19.72 -22.70 48.01
N SER A 578 20.50 -23.44 47.21
CA SER A 578 21.96 -23.31 47.15
C SER A 578 22.46 -23.36 45.72
N THR A 579 23.49 -22.58 45.41
CA THR A 579 24.22 -22.62 44.13
C THR A 579 25.28 -23.73 44.11
N GLN A 580 25.59 -24.33 45.25
CA GLN A 580 26.59 -25.39 45.37
C GLN A 580 26.09 -26.68 44.73
N GLY A 581 27.00 -27.49 44.16
CA GLY A 581 26.67 -28.80 43.59
C GLY A 581 26.03 -28.75 42.20
N LEU A 582 26.23 -27.64 41.48
CA LEU A 582 25.77 -27.39 40.12
C LEU A 582 26.95 -26.91 39.27
N SER A 583 27.03 -27.40 38.04
CA SER A 583 28.05 -27.01 37.08
C SER A 583 27.44 -26.71 35.71
N LEU A 584 28.07 -25.79 34.97
CA LEU A 584 27.73 -25.54 33.58
C LEU A 584 28.20 -26.73 32.74
N GLU A 585 27.27 -27.42 32.09
CA GLU A 585 27.56 -28.57 31.24
C GLU A 585 27.78 -28.15 29.78
N LYS A 586 26.93 -27.25 29.29
CA LYS A 586 26.90 -26.87 27.87
C LYS A 586 26.44 -25.44 27.68
N SER A 587 27.04 -24.72 26.73
CA SER A 587 26.53 -23.47 26.19
C SER A 587 26.36 -23.58 24.68
N VAL A 588 25.24 -23.09 24.15
CA VAL A 588 24.92 -23.08 22.73
C VAL A 588 24.61 -21.64 22.30
N ASP A 589 25.32 -21.14 21.30
CA ASP A 589 25.07 -19.82 20.73
C ASP A 589 23.72 -19.78 20.01
N LEU A 590 22.93 -18.72 20.26
CA LEU A 590 21.65 -18.47 19.59
C LEU A 590 21.71 -17.26 18.63
N GLY A 591 22.83 -16.54 18.59
CA GLY A 591 22.92 -15.21 17.97
C GLY A 591 22.31 -14.12 18.86
N GLY A 592 22.40 -12.85 18.46
CA GLY A 592 21.87 -11.75 19.29
C GLY A 592 22.64 -11.52 20.58
N ASP A 593 23.91 -11.94 20.65
CA ASP A 593 24.66 -12.03 21.91
C ASP A 593 23.94 -12.86 22.99
N MET A 594 23.09 -13.81 22.59
CA MET A 594 22.39 -14.72 23.47
C MET A 594 22.90 -16.15 23.31
N GLN A 595 22.79 -16.92 24.38
CA GLN A 595 23.15 -18.33 24.42
C GLN A 595 22.14 -19.11 25.26
N ARG A 596 21.96 -20.39 24.93
CA ARG A 596 21.26 -21.35 25.77
C ARG A 596 22.28 -22.11 26.60
N GLU A 597 22.22 -21.93 27.91
CA GLU A 597 23.04 -22.70 28.86
C GLU A 597 22.29 -23.94 29.32
N THR A 598 23.03 -24.99 29.66
CA THR A 598 22.54 -26.19 30.34
C THR A 598 23.40 -26.42 31.56
N TRP A 599 22.77 -26.37 32.72
CA TRP A 599 23.39 -26.62 34.02
C TRP A 599 22.99 -28.01 34.52
N VAL A 600 23.94 -28.71 35.11
CA VAL A 600 23.79 -30.09 35.57
C VAL A 600 24.10 -30.19 37.07
N SER A 601 23.38 -31.07 37.76
CA SER A 601 23.72 -31.40 39.15
C SER A 601 24.96 -32.28 39.22
N ASP A 602 25.92 -31.94 40.09
CA ASP A 602 27.18 -32.67 40.20
C ASP A 602 26.99 -34.11 40.70
N SER A 603 25.97 -34.31 41.54
CA SER A 603 25.60 -35.62 42.11
C SER A 603 24.41 -36.26 41.40
N VAL A 604 24.41 -37.59 41.41
CA VAL A 604 23.32 -38.42 40.88
C VAL A 604 22.05 -38.27 41.75
N LEU A 605 20.88 -38.23 41.11
CA LEU A 605 19.60 -38.25 41.82
C LEU A 605 19.21 -39.69 42.14
N SER A 606 19.33 -40.08 43.42
CA SER A 606 18.94 -41.42 43.87
C SER A 606 17.42 -41.65 43.74
N PRO A 607 16.98 -42.90 43.48
CA PRO A 607 15.55 -43.25 43.46
C PRO A 607 14.85 -42.86 44.76
N GLY A 608 13.68 -42.21 44.65
CA GLY A 608 12.89 -41.75 45.80
C GLY A 608 13.26 -40.36 46.33
N ASN A 609 14.42 -39.82 45.95
CA ASN A 609 14.80 -38.46 46.33
C ASN A 609 14.24 -37.44 45.33
N ARG A 610 13.83 -36.28 45.85
CA ARG A 610 13.43 -35.13 45.05
C ARG A 610 14.53 -34.09 45.06
N ARG A 611 14.79 -33.53 43.89
CA ARG A 611 15.65 -32.37 43.71
C ARG A 611 14.94 -31.43 42.75
N PHE A 612 15.00 -30.15 43.06
CA PHE A 612 14.39 -29.07 42.31
C PHE A 612 15.50 -28.15 41.85
N LEU A 613 15.48 -27.80 40.57
CA LEU A 613 16.39 -26.81 40.00
C LEU A 613 15.55 -25.58 39.62
N ARG A 614 16.07 -24.39 39.89
CA ARG A 614 15.46 -23.15 39.40
C ARG A 614 16.51 -22.19 38.87
N LEU A 615 16.04 -21.31 37.99
CA LEU A 615 16.76 -20.10 37.60
C LEU A 615 16.15 -18.92 38.35
N ARG A 616 16.98 -18.11 38.99
CA ARG A 616 16.60 -16.82 39.55
C ARG A 616 17.38 -15.72 38.82
N VAL A 617 16.65 -14.69 38.39
CA VAL A 617 17.23 -13.50 37.77
C VAL A 617 17.22 -12.36 38.78
N ALA A 618 18.34 -11.65 38.90
CA ALA A 618 18.46 -10.45 39.73
C ALA A 618 19.25 -9.34 39.00
N LEU A 619 19.12 -8.11 39.49
CA LEU A 619 20.02 -7.01 39.15
C LEU A 619 21.14 -6.93 40.21
N PRO A 620 22.36 -6.47 39.85
CA PRO A 620 23.49 -6.30 40.78
C PRO A 620 23.21 -5.41 41.99
#